data_AF-A0A969HBY6-F1
#
_entry.id   AF-A0A969HBY6-F1
#
_cell.length_a   1.000
_cell.length_b   1.000
_cell.length_c   1.000
_cell.angle_alpha   90.00
_cell.angle_beta   90.00
_cell.angle_gamma   90.00
#
_symmetry.space_group_name_H-M   'P 1'
#
loop_
_entity.id
_entity.type
_entity.pdbx_description
1 polymer ?
#
loop_
_entity_poly.entity_id
_entity_poly.type
_entity_poly.pdbx_seq_one_letter_code
_entity_poly.pdbx_strand_id
1 'polypeptide(L)'
;MTADLAASVRQRLLNQSQKLGEVFDLTLTRYTIERFLYRLTCSAYADQFVLKGAILFAVWTGQMYRPTRDIDLLGFGDSSAETLIHLFKEICAVEVEPDGLMFDGRSVQVEEIREAQEYPGQRVRLQAHLGQARISLQVDIGFGDVITPAAPEVEYPQLIRLFRPLGCVFTPKKRSLPKNFR
;
A
#
# COMPACT_ATOMS: atom_id res chain seq x y z
N MET A 1 -3.35 26.43 -0.95
CA MET A 1 -4.38 25.48 -1.43
C MET A 1 -4.13 24.04 -0.95
N THR A 2 -2.91 23.49 -0.97
CA THR A 2 -2.62 22.14 -0.42
C THR A 2 -2.65 22.07 1.12
N ALA A 3 -2.23 23.13 1.81
CA ALA A 3 -2.24 23.20 3.28
C ALA A 3 -3.66 23.14 3.87
N ASP A 4 -4.62 23.83 3.23
CA ASP A 4 -6.02 23.86 3.66
C ASP A 4 -6.69 22.49 3.51
N LEU A 5 -6.36 21.79 2.43
CA LEU A 5 -6.81 20.42 2.19
C LEU A 5 -6.24 19.44 3.22
N ALA A 6 -4.92 19.48 3.46
CA ALA A 6 -4.28 18.60 4.44
C ALA A 6 -4.85 18.81 5.85
N ALA A 7 -5.10 20.06 6.25
CA ALA A 7 -5.76 20.38 7.52
C ALA A 7 -7.20 19.85 7.56
N SER A 8 -7.97 19.99 6.48
CA SER A 8 -9.34 19.46 6.38
C SER A 8 -9.37 17.94 6.48
N VAL A 9 -8.50 17.24 5.75
CA VAL A 9 -8.37 15.78 5.80
C VAL A 9 -7.96 15.33 7.21
N ARG A 10 -6.96 15.97 7.81
CA ARG A 10 -6.51 15.68 9.18
C ARG A 10 -7.65 15.83 10.19
N GLN A 11 -8.45 16.90 10.10
CA GLN A 11 -9.59 17.11 11.00
C GLN A 11 -10.67 16.04 10.81
N ARG A 12 -10.95 15.63 9.58
CA ARG A 12 -11.92 14.54 9.30
C ARG A 12 -11.44 13.21 9.85
N LEU A 13 -10.15 12.90 9.71
CA LEU A 13 -9.55 11.70 10.30
C LEU A 13 -9.63 11.75 11.83
N LEU A 14 -9.41 12.91 12.45
CA LEU A 14 -9.54 13.06 13.91
C LEU A 14 -10.97 12.81 14.38
N ASN A 15 -11.96 13.34 13.66
CA ASN A 15 -13.36 13.09 13.96
C ASN A 15 -13.70 11.60 13.80
N GLN A 16 -13.12 10.93 12.79
CA GLN A 16 -13.32 9.51 12.55
C GLN A 16 -12.69 8.65 13.65
N SER A 17 -11.47 8.97 14.09
CA SER A 17 -10.80 8.24 15.16
C SER A 17 -11.58 8.32 16.46
N GLN A 18 -12.13 9.50 16.79
CA GLN A 18 -13.01 9.70 17.96
C GLN A 18 -14.29 8.87 17.87
N LYS A 19 -14.94 8.81 16.70
CA LYS A 19 -16.14 8.00 16.49
C LYS A 19 -15.88 6.49 16.65
N LEU A 20 -14.72 6.02 16.21
CA LEU A 20 -14.32 4.62 16.29
C LEU A 20 -13.69 4.24 17.65
N GLY A 21 -13.39 5.23 18.51
CA GLY A 21 -12.66 5.00 19.76
C GLY A 21 -11.19 4.59 19.54
N GLU A 22 -10.61 4.94 18.39
CA GLU A 22 -9.25 4.56 18.01
C GLU A 22 -8.23 5.66 18.29
N VAL A 23 -6.98 5.26 18.52
CA VAL A 23 -5.85 6.19 18.62
C VAL A 23 -5.64 6.87 17.26
N PHE A 24 -5.59 8.20 17.25
CA PHE A 24 -5.53 9.00 16.02
C PHE A 24 -4.37 8.63 15.08
N ASP A 25 -3.19 8.30 15.64
CA ASP A 25 -2.03 7.86 14.86
C ASP A 25 -2.33 6.60 14.03
N LEU A 26 -3.15 5.68 14.55
CA LEU A 26 -3.55 4.49 13.81
C LEU A 26 -4.45 4.85 12.63
N THR A 27 -5.36 5.80 12.82
CA THR A 27 -6.23 6.33 11.77
C THR A 27 -5.42 7.05 10.69
N LEU A 28 -4.39 7.83 11.07
CA LEU A 28 -3.45 8.44 10.13
C LEU A 28 -2.69 7.39 9.31
N THR A 29 -2.12 6.38 9.97
CA THR A 29 -1.39 5.31 9.29
C THR A 29 -2.30 4.54 8.33
N ARG A 30 -3.51 4.19 8.75
CA ARG A 30 -4.49 3.50 7.88
C ARG A 30 -4.85 4.30 6.64
N TYR A 31 -5.12 5.60 6.80
CA TYR A 31 -5.38 6.48 5.67
C TYR A 31 -4.17 6.56 4.73
N THR A 32 -2.96 6.65 5.29
CA THR A 32 -1.74 6.71 4.49
C THR A 32 -1.50 5.42 3.71
N ILE A 33 -1.72 4.26 4.33
CA ILE A 33 -1.68 2.93 3.68
C ILE A 33 -2.71 2.85 2.56
N GLU A 34 -3.97 3.22 2.82
CA GLU A 34 -5.05 3.25 1.83
C GLU A 34 -4.64 4.05 0.58
N ARG A 35 -4.13 5.26 0.78
CA ARG A 35 -3.74 6.17 -0.32
C ARG A 35 -2.43 5.78 -1.00
N PHE A 36 -1.54 5.07 -0.32
CA PHE A 36 -0.36 4.46 -0.92
C PHE A 36 -0.75 3.29 -1.83
N LEU A 37 -1.59 2.38 -1.34
CA LEU A 37 -2.11 1.27 -2.14
C LEU A 37 -2.88 1.78 -3.37
N TYR A 38 -3.60 2.89 -3.24
CA TYR A 38 -4.27 3.52 -4.39
C TYR A 38 -3.28 3.96 -5.45
N ARG A 39 -2.20 4.66 -5.07
CA ARG A 39 -1.12 5.03 -6.00
C ARG A 39 -0.46 3.80 -6.65
N LEU A 40 -0.25 2.72 -5.89
CA LEU A 40 0.26 1.46 -6.43
C LEU A 40 -0.69 0.91 -7.51
N THR A 41 -2.01 0.89 -7.28
CA THR A 41 -3.01 0.44 -8.27
C THR A 41 -3.07 1.34 -9.53
N CYS A 42 -2.77 2.63 -9.39
CA CYS A 42 -2.70 3.56 -10.52
C CYS A 42 -1.34 3.55 -11.25
N SER A 43 -0.35 2.84 -10.72
CA SER A 43 1.01 2.79 -11.29
C SER A 43 1.14 1.71 -12.37
N ALA A 44 2.23 1.76 -13.14
CA ALA A 44 2.60 0.69 -14.07
C ALA A 44 2.96 -0.65 -13.37
N TYR A 45 3.06 -0.65 -12.04
CA TYR A 45 3.50 -1.78 -11.21
C TYR A 45 2.35 -2.53 -10.54
N ALA A 46 1.09 -2.16 -10.80
CA ALA A 46 -0.07 -2.77 -10.16
C ALA A 46 -0.10 -4.30 -10.28
N ASP A 47 0.29 -4.84 -11.44
CA ASP A 47 0.31 -6.28 -11.73
C ASP A 47 1.55 -7.02 -11.17
N GLN A 48 2.50 -6.30 -10.55
CA GLN A 48 3.72 -6.88 -9.97
C GLN A 48 3.57 -7.22 -8.49
N PHE A 49 2.47 -6.80 -7.83
CA PHE A 49 2.26 -7.01 -6.41
C PHE A 49 0.87 -7.55 -6.10
N VAL A 50 0.81 -8.45 -5.13
CA VAL A 50 -0.45 -8.94 -4.54
C VAL A 50 -0.42 -8.65 -3.05
N LEU A 51 -1.42 -7.91 -2.57
CA LEU A 51 -1.57 -7.62 -1.14
C LEU A 51 -1.82 -8.91 -0.34
N LYS A 52 -1.23 -8.98 0.85
CA LYS A 52 -1.30 -10.12 1.78
C LYS A 52 -1.54 -9.61 3.21
N GLY A 53 -1.54 -10.56 4.14
CA GLY A 53 -1.44 -10.28 5.56
C GLY A 53 -2.71 -9.73 6.20
N ALA A 54 -2.53 -9.08 7.34
CA ALA A 54 -3.63 -8.64 8.21
C ALA A 54 -4.53 -7.59 7.56
N ILE A 55 -4.03 -6.86 6.56
CA ILE A 55 -4.81 -5.89 5.80
C ILE A 55 -5.97 -6.58 5.04
N LEU A 56 -5.83 -7.86 4.65
CA LEU A 56 -6.92 -8.64 4.02
C LEU A 56 -8.14 -8.82 4.92
N PHE A 57 -7.95 -8.85 6.25
CA PHE A 57 -9.09 -8.95 7.17
C PHE A 57 -9.99 -7.71 7.08
N ALA A 58 -9.41 -6.52 6.91
CA ALA A 58 -10.17 -5.28 6.73
C ALA A 58 -10.99 -5.31 5.44
N VAL A 59 -10.40 -5.87 4.38
CA VAL A 59 -11.04 -6.04 3.08
C VAL A 59 -12.25 -6.98 3.17
N TRP A 60 -12.13 -8.12 3.87
CA TRP A 60 -13.22 -9.11 3.92
C TRP A 60 -14.30 -8.81 4.96
N THR A 61 -13.94 -8.18 6.08
CA THR A 61 -14.87 -8.00 7.22
C THR A 61 -15.34 -6.56 7.39
N GLY A 62 -14.74 -5.61 6.66
CA GLY A 62 -14.94 -4.18 6.90
C GLY A 62 -14.42 -3.70 8.26
N GLN A 63 -13.78 -4.58 9.03
CA GLN A 63 -13.25 -4.31 10.35
C GLN A 63 -11.77 -4.71 10.42
N MET A 64 -10.97 -3.88 11.07
CA MET A 64 -9.57 -4.20 11.33
C MET A 64 -9.46 -5.05 12.59
N TYR A 65 -9.04 -6.30 12.44
CA TYR A 65 -8.86 -7.23 13.57
C TYR A 65 -7.75 -6.78 14.53
N ARG A 66 -6.73 -6.08 14.03
CA ARG A 66 -5.63 -5.47 14.80
C ARG A 66 -5.17 -4.17 14.12
N PRO A 67 -4.62 -3.19 14.86
CA PRO A 67 -3.95 -2.06 14.24
C PRO A 67 -2.73 -2.52 13.44
N THR A 68 -2.86 -2.62 12.12
CA THR A 68 -1.76 -2.95 11.22
C THR A 68 -1.06 -1.66 10.78
N ARG A 69 0.26 -1.59 10.96
CA ARG A 69 1.11 -0.47 10.56
C ARG A 69 1.91 -0.74 9.29
N ASP A 70 1.94 -2.00 8.88
CA ASP A 70 2.79 -2.51 7.83
C ASP A 70 1.94 -3.05 6.68
N ILE A 71 2.46 -2.99 5.47
CA ILE A 71 1.82 -3.52 4.27
C ILE A 71 2.55 -4.80 3.87
N ASP A 72 1.86 -5.93 3.86
CA ASP A 72 2.43 -7.18 3.36
C ASP A 72 2.09 -7.35 1.87
N LEU A 73 3.10 -7.49 1.01
CA LEU A 73 2.93 -7.75 -0.41
C LEU A 73 3.64 -9.06 -0.81
N LEU A 74 3.12 -9.72 -1.82
CA LEU A 74 3.84 -10.68 -2.64
C LEU A 74 4.27 -9.98 -3.92
N GLY A 75 5.57 -9.88 -4.15
CA GLY A 75 6.15 -9.32 -5.37
C GLY A 75 6.44 -10.39 -6.42
N PHE A 76 6.37 -10.00 -7.69
CA PHE A 76 6.80 -10.80 -8.84
C PHE A 76 7.81 -10.01 -9.67
N GLY A 77 8.82 -10.69 -10.20
CA GLY A 77 9.87 -10.07 -11.01
C GLY A 77 11.18 -9.88 -10.24
N ASP A 78 11.88 -8.78 -10.52
CA ASP A 78 13.20 -8.50 -9.91
C ASP A 78 13.05 -8.01 -8.46
N SER A 79 13.68 -8.74 -7.54
CA SER A 79 13.68 -8.49 -6.10
C SER A 79 14.87 -7.67 -5.61
N SER A 80 15.70 -7.15 -6.52
CA SER A 80 16.86 -6.35 -6.17
C SER A 80 16.46 -5.05 -5.45
N ALA A 81 17.29 -4.63 -4.49
CA ALA A 81 17.04 -3.42 -3.71
C ALA A 81 16.99 -2.17 -4.61
N GLU A 82 17.84 -2.13 -5.64
CA GLU A 82 17.91 -1.04 -6.62
C GLU A 82 16.59 -0.89 -7.39
N THR A 83 16.06 -2.00 -7.92
CA THR A 83 14.78 -2.03 -8.63
C THR A 83 13.64 -1.60 -7.72
N LEU A 84 13.58 -2.11 -6.49
CA LEU A 84 12.54 -1.72 -5.54
C LEU A 84 12.62 -0.25 -5.14
N ILE A 85 13.82 0.31 -4.94
CA ILE A 85 13.99 1.74 -4.66
C ILE A 85 13.43 2.58 -5.81
N HIS A 86 13.75 2.22 -7.05
CA HIS A 86 13.28 2.93 -8.23
C HIS A 86 11.76 2.85 -8.37
N LEU A 87 11.22 1.64 -8.27
CA LEU A 87 9.79 1.35 -8.37
C LEU A 87 8.99 2.13 -7.31
N PHE A 88 9.39 2.08 -6.04
CA PHE A 88 8.67 2.76 -4.98
C PHE A 88 8.77 4.29 -5.07
N LYS A 89 9.88 4.83 -5.61
CA LYS A 89 9.99 6.26 -5.94
C LYS A 89 8.95 6.67 -6.97
N GLU A 90 8.77 5.87 -8.02
CA GLU A 90 7.77 6.14 -9.04
C GLU A 90 6.35 6.04 -8.50
N ILE A 91 6.04 5.03 -7.66
CA ILE A 91 4.74 4.93 -6.98
C ILE A 91 4.46 6.18 -6.14
N CYS A 92 5.45 6.67 -5.39
CA CYS A 92 5.31 7.89 -4.59
C CYS A 92 5.01 9.13 -5.45
N ALA A 93 5.47 9.14 -6.70
CA ALA A 93 5.30 10.24 -7.65
C ALA A 93 4.00 10.14 -8.48
N VAL A 94 3.23 9.05 -8.37
CA VAL A 94 1.96 8.89 -9.10
C VAL A 94 1.00 10.02 -8.71
N GLU A 95 0.55 10.77 -9.72
CA GLU A 95 -0.46 11.80 -9.56
C GLU A 95 -1.85 11.16 -9.41
N VAL A 96 -2.53 11.54 -8.33
CA VAL A 96 -3.90 11.12 -8.00
C VAL A 96 -4.72 12.34 -7.61
N GLU A 97 -6.04 12.18 -7.41
CA GLU A 97 -6.84 13.27 -6.86
C GLU A 97 -6.25 13.77 -5.53
N PRO A 98 -6.19 15.10 -5.30
CA PRO A 98 -5.56 15.65 -4.11
C PRO A 98 -6.15 15.05 -2.83
N ASP A 99 -5.34 14.26 -2.13
CA ASP A 99 -5.72 13.55 -0.91
C ASP A 99 -5.03 14.09 0.35
N GLY A 100 -4.32 15.21 0.20
CA GLY A 100 -3.59 15.89 1.26
C GLY A 100 -2.30 15.19 1.68
N LEU A 101 -1.98 14.02 1.12
CA LEU A 101 -0.74 13.30 1.41
C LEU A 101 0.36 13.66 0.41
N MET A 102 1.56 13.80 0.93
CA MET A 102 2.80 13.93 0.16
C MET A 102 3.73 12.77 0.54
N PHE A 103 4.01 11.89 -0.41
CA PHE A 103 4.97 10.80 -0.23
C PHE A 103 6.37 11.26 -0.63
N ASP A 104 7.36 11.04 0.24
CA ASP A 104 8.75 11.40 -0.01
C ASP A 104 9.51 10.23 -0.65
N GLY A 105 9.58 10.22 -1.98
CA GLY A 105 10.36 9.21 -2.71
C GLY A 105 11.86 9.21 -2.36
N ARG A 106 12.43 10.31 -1.84
CA ARG A 106 13.84 10.36 -1.42
C ARG A 106 14.08 9.60 -0.12
N SER A 107 13.04 9.39 0.67
CA SER A 107 13.10 8.64 1.92
C SER A 107 13.04 7.12 1.75
N VAL A 108 12.84 6.63 0.53
CA VAL A 108 12.72 5.19 0.24
C VAL A 108 14.03 4.48 0.57
N GLN A 109 13.95 3.50 1.47
CA GLN A 109 15.04 2.62 1.88
C GLN A 109 14.58 1.17 1.78
N VAL A 110 15.49 0.29 1.36
CA VAL A 110 15.20 -1.14 1.20
C VAL A 110 16.21 -1.94 2.01
N GLU A 111 15.72 -2.83 2.86
CA GLU A 111 16.49 -3.70 3.73
C GLU A 111 16.09 -5.16 3.45
N GLU A 112 17.08 -6.05 3.37
CA GLU A 112 16.81 -7.48 3.22
C GLU A 112 16.19 -8.06 4.51
N ILE A 113 15.09 -8.78 4.38
CA ILE A 113 14.47 -9.50 5.49
C ILE A 113 15.14 -10.88 5.59
N ARG A 114 16.12 -10.99 6.49
CA ARG A 114 16.81 -12.24 6.80
C ARG A 114 16.01 -13.06 7.81
N GLU A 115 14.86 -13.57 7.40
CA GLU A 115 14.22 -14.67 8.11
C GLU A 115 14.67 -16.00 7.51
N ALA A 116 14.74 -17.06 8.33
CA ALA A 116 15.14 -18.41 7.94
C ALA A 116 14.08 -19.12 7.07
N GLN A 117 13.58 -18.44 6.03
CA GLN A 117 12.58 -18.93 5.09
C GLN A 117 13.19 -19.18 3.71
N GLU A 118 12.53 -20.05 2.94
CA GLU A 118 12.97 -20.55 1.63
C GLU A 118 13.07 -19.45 0.54
N TYR A 119 12.51 -18.26 0.79
CA TYR A 119 12.59 -17.10 -0.10
C TYR A 119 12.97 -15.81 0.66
N PRO A 120 14.03 -15.09 0.23
CA PRO A 120 14.39 -13.81 0.84
C PRO A 120 13.33 -12.75 0.56
N GLY A 121 12.90 -12.04 1.60
CA GLY A 121 12.00 -10.90 1.50
C GLY A 121 12.75 -9.56 1.48
N GLN A 122 12.06 -8.51 1.06
CA GLN A 122 12.57 -7.14 1.10
C GLN A 122 11.63 -6.27 1.93
N ARG A 123 12.18 -5.47 2.84
CA ARG A 123 11.45 -4.47 3.61
C ARG A 123 11.73 -3.11 3.02
N VAL A 124 10.68 -2.46 2.54
CA VAL A 124 10.73 -1.07 2.08
C VAL A 124 10.23 -0.16 3.19
N ARG A 125 10.99 0.90 3.50
CA ARG A 125 10.57 1.99 4.38
C ARG A 125 10.50 3.28 3.60
N LEU A 126 9.44 4.05 3.81
CA LEU A 126 9.26 5.37 3.21
C LEU A 126 8.45 6.29 4.13
N GLN A 127 8.51 7.58 3.86
CA GLN A 127 7.85 8.61 4.64
C GLN A 127 6.75 9.29 3.83
N ALA A 128 5.68 9.65 4.53
CA ALA A 128 4.60 10.46 4.01
C ALA A 128 4.29 11.61 4.97
N HIS A 129 3.70 12.67 4.44
CA HIS A 129 3.32 13.85 5.19
C HIS A 129 1.84 14.19 4.95
N LEU A 130 1.10 14.40 6.03
CA LEU A 130 -0.22 15.02 6.01
C LEU A 130 -0.14 16.38 6.72
N GLY A 131 0.13 17.43 5.96
CA GLY A 131 0.51 18.73 6.51
C GLY A 131 1.83 18.62 7.29
N GLN A 132 1.81 18.93 8.58
CA GLN A 132 2.99 18.81 9.46
C GLN A 132 3.17 17.40 10.06
N ALA A 133 2.16 16.53 9.96
CA ALA A 133 2.26 15.18 10.50
C ALA A 133 3.15 14.33 9.59
N ARG A 134 4.24 13.78 10.14
CA ARG A 134 5.12 12.82 9.47
C ARG A 134 4.70 11.40 9.84
N ILE A 135 4.48 10.57 8.82
CA ILE A 135 4.05 9.18 8.96
C ILE A 135 5.08 8.29 8.28
N SER A 136 5.61 7.31 9.01
CA SER A 136 6.49 6.29 8.44
C SER A 136 5.66 5.10 7.99
N LEU A 137 5.92 4.62 6.78
CA LEU A 137 5.34 3.40 6.23
C LEU A 137 6.39 2.32 6.11
N GLN A 138 5.96 1.09 6.35
CA GLN A 138 6.72 -0.13 6.12
C GLN A 138 5.94 -1.02 5.16
N VAL A 139 6.64 -1.54 4.15
CA VAL A 139 6.09 -2.50 3.18
C VAL A 139 7.01 -3.71 3.14
N ASP A 140 6.51 -4.84 3.60
CA ASP A 140 7.23 -6.11 3.61
C ASP A 140 6.82 -6.89 2.36
N ILE A 141 7.81 -7.25 1.54
CA ILE A 141 7.62 -7.88 0.25
C ILE A 141 8.24 -9.27 0.32
N GLY A 142 7.40 -10.29 0.33
CA GLY A 142 7.84 -11.65 0.04
C GLY A 142 7.94 -11.86 -1.46
N PHE A 143 8.94 -12.59 -1.92
CA PHE A 143 9.03 -13.07 -3.30
C PHE A 143 8.76 -14.57 -3.31
N GLY A 144 7.97 -15.06 -4.25
CA GLY A 144 7.60 -16.47 -4.30
C GLY A 144 6.67 -16.78 -5.47
N ASP A 145 6.21 -18.02 -5.53
CA ASP A 145 5.46 -18.53 -6.68
C ASP A 145 4.07 -17.88 -6.85
N VAL A 146 3.59 -17.95 -8.10
CA VAL A 146 2.29 -17.45 -8.54
C VAL A 146 1.16 -18.09 -7.71
N ILE A 147 0.36 -17.25 -7.04
CA ILE A 147 -0.83 -17.70 -6.32
C ILE A 147 -1.83 -18.27 -7.34
N THR A 148 -2.20 -19.54 -7.16
CA THR A 148 -3.20 -20.24 -7.97
C THR A 148 -4.34 -20.75 -7.06
N PRO A 149 -5.61 -20.39 -7.30
CA PRO A 149 -6.10 -19.51 -8.37
C PRO A 149 -5.66 -18.05 -8.18
N ALA A 150 -5.74 -17.26 -9.25
CA ALA A 150 -5.43 -15.83 -9.19
C ALA A 150 -6.21 -15.15 -8.06
N ALA A 151 -5.55 -14.25 -7.33
CA ALA A 151 -6.17 -13.53 -6.23
C ALA A 151 -7.39 -12.71 -6.74
N PRO A 152 -8.57 -12.83 -6.09
CA PRO A 152 -9.79 -12.17 -6.55
C PRO A 152 -9.72 -10.67 -6.32
N GLU A 153 -10.16 -9.85 -7.27
CA GLU A 153 -10.24 -8.40 -7.09
C GLU A 153 -11.15 -8.03 -5.90
N VAL A 154 -10.66 -7.19 -4.99
CA VAL A 154 -11.49 -6.63 -3.92
C VAL A 154 -11.22 -5.14 -3.76
N GLU A 155 -12.28 -4.40 -3.46
CA GLU A 155 -12.20 -2.99 -3.11
C GLU A 155 -11.68 -2.84 -1.67
N TYR A 156 -10.60 -2.07 -1.52
CA TYR A 156 -10.11 -1.74 -0.20
C TYR A 156 -11.01 -0.67 0.44
N PRO A 157 -11.48 -0.85 1.68
CA PRO A 157 -12.46 0.03 2.30
C PRO A 157 -11.88 1.42 2.55
N GLN A 158 -12.67 2.44 2.20
CA GLN A 158 -12.29 3.83 2.44
C GLN A 158 -12.55 4.24 3.90
N LEU A 159 -11.53 4.84 4.52
CA LEU A 159 -11.67 5.37 5.87
C LEU A 159 -12.49 6.67 5.91
N ILE A 160 -12.37 7.49 4.86
CA ILE A 160 -13.17 8.68 4.64
C ILE A 160 -13.70 8.69 3.21
N ARG A 161 -15.01 8.87 3.03
CA ARG A 161 -15.67 8.91 1.71
C ARG A 161 -15.41 10.23 0.99
N LEU A 162 -14.17 10.45 0.60
CA LEU A 162 -13.73 11.67 -0.10
C LEU A 162 -13.28 11.39 -1.54
N PHE A 163 -12.86 10.17 -1.82
CA PHE A 163 -12.17 9.82 -3.06
C PHE A 163 -12.90 8.71 -3.78
N ARG A 164 -12.47 8.41 -5.01
CA ARG A 164 -12.94 7.22 -5.70
C ARG A 164 -12.54 5.98 -4.89
N PRO A 165 -13.43 4.99 -4.68
CA PRO A 165 -13.05 3.73 -4.03
C PRO A 165 -11.85 3.14 -4.74
N LEU A 166 -10.98 2.46 -3.98
CA LEU A 166 -9.87 1.71 -4.57
C LEU A 166 -10.45 0.71 -5.55
N GLY A 167 -10.28 0.99 -6.84
CA GLY A 167 -10.51 0.02 -7.89
C GLY A 167 -9.40 -1.02 -7.81
N CYS A 168 -9.77 -2.23 -7.41
CA CYS A 168 -9.00 -3.46 -7.53
C CYS A 168 -7.65 -3.43 -6.77
N VAL A 169 -7.65 -3.93 -5.54
CA VAL A 169 -6.48 -4.65 -5.04
C VAL A 169 -6.68 -6.12 -5.43
N PHE A 170 -5.59 -6.82 -5.78
CA PHE A 170 -5.51 -8.21 -6.26
C PHE A 170 -5.74 -8.42 -7.77
N THR A 171 -4.68 -8.31 -8.58
CA THR A 171 -4.57 -9.19 -9.74
C THR A 171 -3.14 -9.72 -9.89
N PRO A 172 -2.98 -11.00 -10.20
CA PRO A 172 -2.15 -11.40 -11.30
C PRO A 172 -3.12 -11.65 -12.46
N LYS A 173 -3.26 -10.69 -13.37
CA LYS A 173 -3.93 -10.94 -14.65
C LYS A 173 -3.32 -12.22 -15.24
N LYS A 174 -4.13 -13.20 -15.65
CA LYS A 174 -3.65 -14.37 -16.41
C LYS A 174 -2.77 -13.87 -17.56
N ARG A 175 -1.44 -13.91 -17.41
CA ARG A 175 -0.56 -13.84 -18.57
C ARG A 175 -0.73 -15.17 -19.26
N SER A 176 -1.44 -15.18 -20.38
CA SER A 176 -1.39 -16.30 -21.32
C SER A 176 0.09 -16.60 -21.54
N LEU A 177 0.57 -17.74 -21.06
CA LEU A 177 1.88 -18.24 -21.43
C LEU A 177 1.98 -18.18 -22.95
N PRO A 178 3.07 -17.64 -23.55
CA PRO A 178 3.27 -17.82 -24.96
C PRO A 178 3.24 -19.32 -25.25
N LYS A 179 2.28 -19.74 -26.08
CA LYS A 179 2.17 -21.09 -26.61
C LYS A 179 3.37 -21.33 -27.52
N ASN A 180 4.56 -21.55 -27.00
CA ASN A 180 5.74 -21.98 -27.76
C ASN A 180 6.72 -22.71 -26.85
N PHE A 181 6.34 -23.90 -26.43
CA PHE A 181 7.26 -25.04 -26.31
C PHE A 181 6.51 -26.25 -26.87
N ARG A 182 6.79 -26.56 -28.13
CA ARG A 182 6.61 -27.88 -28.73
C ARG A 182 8.00 -28.46 -28.95
#